data_AF-A0A501XBA2-F1
#
_entry.id   AF-A0A501XBA2-F1
#
_cell.length_a   1.000
_cell.length_b   1.000
_cell.length_c   1.000
_cell.angle_alpha   90.00
_cell.angle_beta   90.00
_cell.angle_gamma   90.00
#
_symmetry.space_group_name_H-M   'P 1'
#
loop_
_entity.id
_entity.type
_entity.pdbx_description
1 polymer ?
#
loop_
_entity_poly.entity_id
_entity_poly.type
_entity_poly.pdbx_seq_one_letter_code
_entity_poly.pdbx_strand_id
1 'polypeptide(L)'
;MHKKISYISDNNPIKTFYLPKLEQAKTEYEILQTKFFEKNNHHLKKIEEKIQDLKNQNKKAKQKLAWKNHIALRKLLNIILVFLSIFIIGFIFAPIYRWNNKTTDAYDEEIKNMEAKLDELIAKEKIKLLKIFSLVSPYDLQTNILKKLGFKVDNKVDNNLLKVVSTRNHFENYIDIKKYTYDNFYFYNAYYTTINWDFIFYKNSKSVVKKFGGVSVATTVGGVRKQASPFVNIIQSIIYPTSYLTDLNFKVNKYVNVWERGIYETSSITKSIYELKSFNNNFKLEFNDKNLVKQFFNKEVQKNFLEFRKFEKKQLNNDVRLIKYQNILYTKRKIDDDTFINDTNWWVQNIISKNWMVSFEEVVKKLRQNIINNIEYILRSLTIIMLNKKALNQAENLDSKDFKTLKNNYVFNSIYLHKMLDFVEQKNDTKIYLKDIKVIKENKLKIFDFNIYGFNKTNKIDYVNQEGTIIDIPYQEFNLSFEKKLIYLIKDIKINNLQILTNKNNEYQNVKQLNKHCNRLINKWNIAINELKIDEKLNLKQLKKAIDFIDYLFNNYPYLNTFANIKIDENGLGLFINKPHELPEDFKKYNINNTSQELIEKWRNMSD
;
A
#
# COMPACT_ATOMS: atom_id res chain seq x y z
N MET A 1 -47.63 5.92 10.29
CA MET A 1 -47.04 7.27 10.25
C MET A 1 -45.92 7.31 9.22
N HIS A 2 -46.23 7.73 7.99
CA HIS A 2 -45.24 7.92 6.93
C HIS A 2 -44.44 9.20 7.22
N LYS A 3 -43.17 9.06 7.62
CA LYS A 3 -42.25 10.20 7.64
C LYS A 3 -42.13 10.72 6.21
N LYS A 4 -42.62 11.94 5.97
CA LYS A 4 -42.36 12.72 4.76
C LYS A 4 -40.84 12.76 4.55
N ILE A 5 -40.40 12.08 3.50
CA ILE A 5 -39.01 12.02 3.07
C ILE A 5 -38.66 13.41 2.53
N SER A 6 -37.59 13.99 3.06
CA SER A 6 -36.91 15.14 2.47
C SER A 6 -36.40 14.72 1.10
N TYR A 7 -37.17 15.03 0.06
CA TYR A 7 -36.78 14.80 -1.32
C TYR A 7 -35.46 15.53 -1.59
N ILE A 8 -34.49 14.84 -2.18
CA ILE A 8 -33.41 15.52 -2.90
C ILE A 8 -34.09 16.27 -4.05
N SER A 9 -34.42 17.54 -3.79
CA SER A 9 -34.94 18.50 -4.76
C SER A 9 -33.99 18.60 -5.95
N ASP A 10 -34.37 19.36 -6.97
CA ASP A 10 -33.61 19.58 -8.22
C ASP A 10 -32.27 20.34 -8.04
N ASN A 11 -31.63 20.14 -6.90
CA ASN A 11 -30.40 20.79 -6.50
C ASN A 11 -29.19 19.98 -6.95
N ASN A 12 -28.25 20.69 -7.56
CA ASN A 12 -26.94 20.19 -7.98
C ASN A 12 -26.24 19.44 -6.83
N PRO A 13 -25.99 18.11 -6.95
CA PRO A 13 -25.42 17.27 -5.88
C PRO A 13 -23.99 17.67 -5.49
N ILE A 14 -23.31 18.49 -6.29
CA ILE A 14 -22.03 19.10 -5.91
C ILE A 14 -22.21 20.00 -4.68
N LYS A 15 -23.24 20.86 -4.69
CA LYS A 15 -23.48 21.84 -3.63
C LYS A 15 -24.20 21.25 -2.43
N THR A 16 -25.09 20.28 -2.66
CA THR A 16 -25.93 19.71 -1.59
C THR A 16 -25.35 18.47 -0.94
N PHE A 17 -24.45 17.74 -1.62
CA PHE A 17 -23.84 16.53 -1.09
C PHE A 17 -22.31 16.62 -1.04
N TYR A 18 -21.64 16.84 -2.17
CA TYR A 18 -20.17 16.75 -2.24
C TYR A 18 -19.46 17.74 -1.33
N LEU A 19 -19.65 19.05 -1.54
CA LEU A 19 -18.95 20.11 -0.81
C LEU A 19 -19.25 20.07 0.69
N PRO A 20 -20.52 19.98 1.15
CA PRO A 20 -20.81 19.93 2.57
C PRO A 20 -20.20 18.70 3.26
N LYS A 21 -20.27 17.52 2.63
CA LYS A 21 -19.69 16.29 3.20
C LYS A 21 -18.18 16.31 3.21
N LEU A 22 -17.53 16.91 2.21
CA LEU A 22 -16.08 17.04 2.17
C LEU A 22 -15.58 17.99 3.28
N GLU A 23 -16.24 19.13 3.47
CA GLU A 23 -15.91 20.04 4.56
C GLU A 23 -16.16 19.39 5.93
N GLN A 24 -17.30 18.72 6.10
CA GLN A 24 -17.57 17.95 7.31
C GLN A 24 -16.49 16.87 7.54
N ALA A 25 -16.03 16.18 6.50
CA ALA A 25 -14.98 15.16 6.62
C ALA A 25 -13.64 15.75 7.09
N LYS A 26 -13.27 16.94 6.57
CA LYS A 26 -12.07 17.66 7.01
C LYS A 26 -12.19 18.06 8.49
N THR A 27 -13.34 18.59 8.90
CA THR A 27 -13.59 18.96 10.30
C THR A 27 -13.57 17.76 11.23
N GLU A 28 -14.21 16.64 10.85
CA GLU A 28 -14.18 15.41 11.65
C GLU A 28 -12.79 14.80 11.74
N TYR A 29 -11.99 14.87 10.67
CA TYR A 29 -10.58 14.51 10.73
C TYR A 29 -9.84 15.38 11.74
N GLU A 30 -10.01 16.70 11.69
CA GLU A 30 -9.38 17.64 12.63
C GLU A 30 -9.80 17.36 14.08
N ILE A 31 -11.07 17.06 14.35
CA ILE A 31 -11.54 16.65 15.69
C ILE A 31 -10.91 15.34 16.15
N LEU A 32 -10.84 14.32 15.28
CA LEU A 32 -10.19 13.06 15.60
C LEU A 32 -8.69 13.25 15.86
N GLN A 33 -8.05 14.09 15.06
CA GLN A 33 -6.66 14.49 15.24
C GLN A 33 -6.51 15.15 16.62
N THR A 34 -7.32 16.15 16.96
CA THR A 34 -7.26 16.82 18.27
C THR A 34 -7.48 15.83 19.42
N LYS A 35 -8.49 14.96 19.38
CA LYS A 35 -8.74 13.97 20.44
C LYS A 35 -7.62 12.96 20.60
N PHE A 36 -7.07 12.48 19.49
CA PHE A 36 -5.96 11.53 19.51
C PHE A 36 -4.66 12.23 19.96
N PHE A 37 -4.47 13.48 19.56
CA PHE A 37 -3.26 14.25 19.86
C PHE A 37 -3.27 14.85 21.24
N GLU A 38 -4.35 15.41 21.77
CA GLU A 38 -4.43 15.89 23.15
C GLU A 38 -4.09 14.79 24.15
N LYS A 39 -4.59 13.57 23.91
CA LYS A 39 -4.28 12.39 24.73
C LYS A 39 -2.80 12.00 24.70
N ASN A 40 -2.08 12.31 23.61
CA ASN A 40 -0.69 11.91 23.41
C ASN A 40 0.31 13.10 23.35
N ASN A 41 -0.16 14.35 23.48
CA ASN A 41 0.58 15.57 23.14
C ASN A 41 1.83 15.72 24.01
N HIS A 42 1.67 15.49 25.31
CA HIS A 42 2.77 15.55 26.26
C HIS A 42 3.86 14.52 25.95
N HIS A 43 3.47 13.30 25.57
CA HIS A 43 4.43 12.25 25.19
C HIS A 43 5.15 12.59 23.87
N LEU A 44 4.43 13.17 22.91
CA LEU A 44 4.98 13.55 21.61
C LEU A 44 5.98 14.71 21.74
N LYS A 45 5.61 15.80 22.43
CA LYS A 45 6.51 16.94 22.67
C LYS A 45 7.79 16.51 23.37
N LYS A 46 7.69 15.66 24.39
CA LYS A 46 8.84 15.13 25.12
C LYS A 46 9.79 14.32 24.22
N ILE A 47 9.27 13.60 23.24
CA ILE A 47 10.06 12.85 22.25
C ILE A 47 10.79 13.83 21.31
N GLU A 48 10.08 14.83 20.80
CA GLU A 48 10.65 15.84 19.89
C GLU A 48 11.73 16.69 20.56
N GLU A 49 11.47 17.19 21.76
CA GLU A 49 12.43 17.92 22.59
C GLU A 49 13.69 17.09 22.80
N LYS A 50 13.54 15.82 23.16
CA LYS A 50 14.68 14.93 23.39
C LYS A 50 15.49 14.66 22.12
N ILE A 51 14.84 14.49 20.97
CA ILE A 51 15.54 14.37 19.68
C ILE A 51 16.32 15.65 19.37
N GLN A 52 15.72 16.82 19.61
CA GLN A 52 16.36 18.11 19.37
C GLN A 52 17.54 18.33 20.32
N ASP A 53 17.40 17.97 21.59
CA ASP A 53 18.48 18.00 22.58
C ASP A 53 19.65 17.11 22.18
N LEU A 54 19.38 15.88 21.73
CA LEU A 54 20.42 14.97 21.24
C LEU A 54 21.18 15.56 20.04
N LYS A 55 20.48 16.19 19.08
CA LYS A 55 21.10 16.88 17.95
C LYS A 55 21.96 18.06 18.41
N ASN A 56 21.45 18.87 19.34
CA ASN A 56 22.14 20.02 19.90
C ASN A 56 23.40 19.60 20.68
N GLN A 57 23.31 18.55 21.48
CA GLN A 57 24.44 17.96 22.21
C GLN A 57 25.51 17.45 21.25
N ASN A 58 25.11 16.72 20.19
CA ASN A 58 26.07 16.24 19.19
C ASN A 58 26.74 17.41 18.46
N LYS A 59 25.98 18.42 18.02
CA LYS A 59 26.53 19.64 17.38
C LYS A 59 27.57 20.34 18.28
N LYS A 60 27.26 20.51 19.57
CA LYS A 60 28.19 21.10 20.56
C LYS A 60 29.44 20.24 20.75
N ALA A 61 29.30 18.91 20.82
CA ALA A 61 30.42 17.99 20.93
C ALA A 61 31.35 18.06 19.70
N LYS A 62 30.79 18.06 18.48
CA LYS A 62 31.56 18.22 17.22
C LYS A 62 32.34 19.52 17.19
N GLN A 63 31.72 20.63 17.59
CA GLN A 63 32.37 21.94 17.66
C GLN A 63 33.50 21.97 18.70
N LYS A 64 33.27 21.40 19.89
CA LYS A 64 34.29 21.32 20.95
C LYS A 64 35.50 20.47 20.52
N LEU A 65 35.27 19.34 19.85
CA LEU A 65 36.33 18.50 19.27
C LEU A 65 37.09 19.21 18.16
N ALA A 66 36.38 19.86 17.24
CA ALA A 66 37.00 20.62 16.16
C ALA A 66 37.90 21.75 16.69
N TRP A 67 37.45 22.45 17.74
CA TRP A 67 38.20 23.49 18.41
C TRP A 67 39.42 22.92 19.15
N LYS A 68 39.23 21.89 19.99
CA LYS A 68 40.32 21.25 20.75
C LYS A 68 41.44 20.71 19.86
N ASN A 69 41.08 20.14 18.71
CA ASN A 69 42.05 19.54 17.79
C ASN A 69 42.55 20.53 16.72
N HIS A 70 42.12 21.79 16.75
CA HIS A 70 42.47 22.84 15.78
C HIS A 70 42.26 22.41 14.31
N ILE A 71 41.18 21.67 14.03
CA ILE A 71 40.94 21.02 12.73
C ILE A 71 40.91 22.02 11.56
N ALA A 72 40.30 23.19 11.75
CA ALA A 72 40.24 24.23 10.72
C ALA A 72 41.64 24.75 10.34
N LEU A 73 42.50 25.00 11.34
CA LEU A 73 43.87 25.44 11.13
C LEU A 73 44.70 24.35 10.43
N ARG A 74 44.53 23.09 10.83
CA ARG A 74 45.22 21.95 10.21
C ARG A 74 44.81 21.71 8.75
N LYS A 75 43.51 21.83 8.44
CA LYS A 75 43.01 21.74 7.05
C LYS A 75 43.57 22.88 6.18
N LEU A 76 43.61 24.10 6.72
CA LEU A 76 44.20 25.26 6.03
C LEU A 76 45.71 25.10 5.83
N LEU A 77 46.44 24.63 6.84
CA LEU A 77 47.86 24.30 6.73
C LEU A 77 48.10 23.21 5.68
N ASN A 78 47.27 22.17 5.60
CA ASN A 78 47.42 21.13 4.59
C ASN A 78 47.23 21.66 3.16
N ILE A 79 46.30 22.59 2.93
CA ILE A 79 46.13 23.25 1.63
C ILE A 79 47.37 24.08 1.28
N ILE A 80 47.89 24.86 2.23
CA ILE A 80 49.11 25.67 2.04
C ILE A 80 50.33 24.78 1.77
N LEU A 81 50.47 23.66 2.50
CA LEU A 81 51.57 22.72 2.32
C LEU A 81 51.52 22.01 0.96
N VAL A 82 50.33 21.65 0.47
CA VAL A 82 50.15 21.12 -0.89
C VAL A 82 50.53 22.18 -1.93
N PHE A 83 50.12 23.43 -1.74
CA PHE A 83 50.47 24.52 -2.65
C PHE A 83 51.98 24.79 -2.68
N LEU A 84 52.64 24.83 -1.52
CA LEU A 84 54.10 24.98 -1.40
C LEU A 84 54.87 23.78 -1.97
N SER A 85 54.27 22.59 -1.98
CA SER A 85 54.91 21.40 -2.53
C SER A 85 55.12 21.44 -4.04
N ILE A 86 54.34 22.26 -4.75
CA ILE A 86 54.46 22.48 -6.20
C ILE A 86 55.70 23.35 -6.53
N PHE A 87 56.20 24.14 -5.58
CA PHE A 87 57.33 25.07 -5.75
C PHE A 87 58.69 24.52 -5.27
N ILE A 88 58.89 23.19 -5.29
CA ILE A 88 60.17 22.47 -5.02
C ILE A 88 60.62 22.43 -3.53
N ILE A 89 59.99 23.18 -2.63
CA ILE A 89 60.28 23.16 -1.17
C ILE A 89 59.46 22.07 -0.41
N GLY A 90 58.59 21.33 -1.10
CA GLY A 90 57.58 20.45 -0.50
C GLY A 90 58.07 19.31 0.39
N PHE A 91 59.27 18.77 0.16
CA PHE A 91 59.72 17.54 0.82
C PHE A 91 59.98 17.72 2.32
N ILE A 92 60.42 18.91 2.74
CA ILE A 92 60.71 19.24 4.15
C ILE A 92 59.41 19.28 4.99
N PHE A 93 58.28 19.56 4.36
CA PHE A 93 56.98 19.71 5.05
C PHE A 93 56.13 18.42 5.08
N ALA A 94 56.59 17.34 4.44
CA ALA A 94 55.88 16.06 4.40
C ALA A 94 55.53 15.48 5.80
N PRO A 95 56.39 15.56 6.84
CA PRO A 95 56.06 15.08 8.18
C PRO A 95 54.90 15.86 8.83
N ILE A 96 54.85 17.18 8.64
CA ILE A 96 53.81 18.06 9.18
C ILE A 96 52.47 17.79 8.47
N TYR A 97 52.50 17.63 7.14
CA TYR A 97 51.33 17.25 6.35
C TYR A 97 50.76 15.88 6.78
N ARG A 98 51.61 14.86 6.94
CA ARG A 98 51.20 13.53 7.43
C ARG A 98 50.58 13.58 8.83
N TRP A 99 51.18 14.34 9.75
CA TRP A 99 50.66 14.48 11.12
C TRP A 99 49.30 15.19 11.15
N ASN A 100 49.14 16.25 10.35
CA ASN A 100 47.87 16.96 10.23
C ASN A 100 46.80 16.07 9.59
N ASN A 101 47.10 15.37 8.48
CA ASN A 101 46.17 14.42 7.86
C ASN A 101 45.74 13.32 8.83
N LYS A 102 46.68 12.69 9.53
CA LYS A 102 46.34 11.66 10.54
C LYS A 102 45.39 12.19 11.62
N THR A 103 45.58 13.45 12.04
CA THR A 103 44.73 14.09 13.05
C THR A 103 43.35 14.45 12.48
N THR A 104 43.26 14.89 11.23
CA THR A 104 41.98 15.18 10.56
C THR A 104 41.21 13.90 10.25
N ASP A 105 41.88 12.83 9.83
CA ASP A 105 41.27 11.54 9.54
C ASP A 105 40.70 10.90 10.80
N ALA A 106 41.46 10.94 11.92
CA ALA A 106 40.97 10.48 13.21
C ALA A 106 39.77 11.29 13.72
N TYR A 107 39.75 12.61 13.48
CA TYR A 107 38.59 13.45 13.77
C TYR A 107 37.38 13.05 12.89
N ASP A 108 37.57 12.89 11.58
CA ASP A 108 36.48 12.54 10.67
C ASP A 108 35.91 11.14 11.00
N GLU A 109 36.75 10.18 11.43
CA GLU A 109 36.32 8.88 11.95
C GLU A 109 35.53 8.98 13.27
N GLU A 110 35.97 9.83 14.20
CA GLU A 110 35.27 10.07 15.46
C GLU A 110 33.90 10.74 15.22
N ILE A 111 33.81 11.69 14.29
CA ILE A 111 32.55 12.33 13.88
C ILE A 111 31.59 11.30 13.30
N LYS A 112 32.08 10.42 12.43
CA LYS A 112 31.27 9.34 11.83
C LYS A 112 30.71 8.40 12.91
N ASN A 113 31.52 8.03 13.90
CA ASN A 113 31.08 7.21 15.03
C ASN A 113 30.06 7.92 15.92
N MET A 114 30.20 9.23 16.13
CA MET A 114 29.22 10.04 16.87
C MET A 114 27.90 10.20 16.13
N GLU A 115 27.94 10.35 14.80
CA GLU A 115 26.74 10.38 13.95
C GLU A 115 26.00 9.05 14.02
N ALA A 116 26.69 7.92 13.87
CA ALA A 116 26.08 6.59 13.97
C ALA A 116 25.40 6.35 15.34
N LYS A 117 26.04 6.77 16.45
CA LYS A 117 25.44 6.68 17.80
C LYS A 117 24.24 7.61 17.96
N LEU A 118 24.29 8.83 17.41
CA LEU A 118 23.16 9.74 17.43
C LEU A 118 21.97 9.14 16.66
N ASP A 119 22.22 8.56 15.50
CA ASP A 119 21.19 7.93 14.68
C ASP A 119 20.52 6.76 15.42
N GLU A 120 21.28 5.94 16.14
CA GLU A 120 20.72 4.86 16.97
C GLU A 120 19.83 5.39 18.10
N LEU A 121 20.23 6.47 18.78
CA LEU A 121 19.45 7.09 19.85
C LEU A 121 18.18 7.75 19.32
N ILE A 122 18.29 8.46 18.20
CA ILE A 122 17.13 9.05 17.52
C ILE A 122 16.17 7.95 17.06
N ALA A 123 16.67 6.85 16.50
CA ALA A 123 15.84 5.71 16.09
C ALA A 123 15.04 5.13 17.27
N LYS A 124 15.64 5.00 18.46
CA LYS A 124 14.95 4.54 19.68
C LYS A 124 13.80 5.47 20.09
N GLU A 125 14.00 6.78 20.03
CA GLU A 125 12.94 7.74 20.36
C GLU A 125 11.84 7.78 19.28
N LYS A 126 12.20 7.64 17.99
CA LYS A 126 11.25 7.48 16.89
C LYS A 126 10.38 6.23 17.03
N ILE A 127 10.92 5.12 17.53
CA ILE A 127 10.13 3.90 17.81
C ILE A 127 8.99 4.20 18.79
N LYS A 128 9.18 5.08 19.77
CA LYS A 128 8.08 5.45 20.70
C LYS A 128 6.97 6.22 19.99
N LEU A 129 7.33 7.11 19.07
CA LEU A 129 6.36 7.81 18.22
C LEU A 129 5.60 6.82 17.33
N LEU A 130 6.30 5.81 16.78
CA LEU A 130 5.67 4.71 16.03
C LEU A 130 4.65 3.93 16.87
N LYS A 131 4.95 3.65 18.16
CA LYS A 131 4.01 2.94 19.05
C LYS A 131 2.66 3.66 19.12
N ILE A 132 2.67 4.98 19.27
CA ILE A 132 1.47 5.81 19.36
C ILE A 132 0.61 5.64 18.09
N PHE A 133 1.19 5.83 16.91
CA PHE A 133 0.46 5.76 15.64
C PHE A 133 0.05 4.35 15.23
N SER A 134 0.75 3.32 15.70
CA SER A 134 0.44 1.93 15.38
C SER A 134 -0.89 1.44 15.93
N LEU A 135 -1.49 2.14 16.90
CA LEU A 135 -2.74 1.71 17.55
C LEU A 135 -3.98 1.94 16.67
N VAL A 136 -3.87 2.69 15.57
CA VAL A 136 -5.00 3.03 14.71
C VAL A 136 -4.59 2.89 13.23
N SER A 137 -5.36 2.13 12.44
CA SER A 137 -5.13 2.05 11.00
C SER A 137 -5.72 3.27 10.26
N PRO A 138 -5.10 3.74 9.15
CA PRO A 138 -5.68 4.78 8.30
C PRO A 138 -7.08 4.42 7.81
N TYR A 139 -7.31 3.11 7.60
CA TYR A 139 -8.57 2.58 7.15
C TYR A 139 -9.68 2.64 8.21
N ASP A 140 -9.34 2.43 9.49
CA ASP A 140 -10.27 2.61 10.61
C ASP A 140 -10.60 4.09 10.83
N LEU A 141 -9.61 4.98 10.71
CA LEU A 141 -9.85 6.43 10.73
C LEU A 141 -10.81 6.85 9.62
N GLN A 142 -10.56 6.40 8.38
CA GLN A 142 -11.47 6.64 7.26
C GLN A 142 -12.88 6.15 7.58
N THR A 143 -13.00 4.93 8.11
CA THR A 143 -14.29 4.31 8.44
C THR A 143 -15.02 5.08 9.54
N ASN A 144 -14.30 5.57 10.56
CA ASN A 144 -14.87 6.38 11.63
C ASN A 144 -15.36 7.74 11.13
N ILE A 145 -14.60 8.40 10.25
CA ILE A 145 -15.04 9.66 9.63
C ILE A 145 -16.28 9.41 8.77
N LEU A 146 -16.30 8.36 7.93
CA LEU A 146 -17.49 8.01 7.15
C LEU A 146 -18.71 7.74 8.06
N LYS A 147 -18.54 7.07 9.21
CA LYS A 147 -19.63 6.92 10.20
C LYS A 147 -20.15 8.27 10.71
N LYS A 148 -19.27 9.23 10.98
CA LYS A 148 -19.65 10.60 11.39
C LYS A 148 -20.37 11.38 10.28
N LEU A 149 -20.05 11.11 9.02
CA LEU A 149 -20.77 11.64 7.87
C LEU A 149 -22.14 10.97 7.65
N GLY A 150 -22.52 9.94 8.43
CA GLY A 150 -23.80 9.24 8.34
C GLY A 150 -23.76 7.90 7.60
N PHE A 151 -22.60 7.43 7.16
CA PHE A 151 -22.46 6.13 6.49
C PHE A 151 -22.42 4.98 7.52
N LYS A 152 -23.32 4.01 7.40
CA LYS A 152 -23.31 2.79 8.23
C LYS A 152 -22.49 1.70 7.54
N VAL A 153 -21.67 1.00 8.30
CA VAL A 153 -20.86 -0.13 7.78
C VAL A 153 -21.63 -1.43 7.95
N ASP A 154 -21.70 -2.22 6.89
CA ASP A 154 -22.23 -3.58 6.89
C ASP A 154 -21.12 -4.56 6.47
N ASN A 155 -21.00 -5.67 7.18
CA ASN A 155 -19.99 -6.70 6.90
C ASN A 155 -20.49 -7.75 5.91
N LYS A 156 -21.77 -7.70 5.51
CA LYS A 156 -22.33 -8.61 4.51
C LYS A 156 -22.00 -8.12 3.11
N VAL A 157 -21.28 -8.95 2.36
CA VAL A 157 -20.86 -8.68 0.99
C VAL A 157 -21.60 -9.63 0.05
N ASP A 158 -22.25 -9.07 -0.97
CA ASP A 158 -22.86 -9.86 -2.04
C ASP A 158 -21.79 -10.23 -3.09
N ASN A 159 -21.43 -11.52 -3.11
CA ASN A 159 -20.42 -12.04 -4.04
C ASN A 159 -20.84 -11.94 -5.51
N ASN A 160 -22.15 -11.95 -5.83
CA ASN A 160 -22.59 -11.90 -7.22
C ASN A 160 -22.36 -10.52 -7.85
N LEU A 161 -22.61 -9.45 -7.09
CA LEU A 161 -22.30 -8.09 -7.53
C LEU A 161 -20.79 -7.89 -7.72
N LEU A 162 -19.98 -8.50 -6.86
CA LEU A 162 -18.54 -8.38 -6.98
C LEU A 162 -17.95 -9.16 -8.16
N LYS A 163 -18.53 -10.30 -8.55
CA LYS A 163 -18.03 -11.08 -9.70
C LYS A 163 -17.84 -10.24 -10.96
N VAL A 164 -18.64 -9.18 -11.16
CA VAL A 164 -18.52 -8.23 -12.26
C VAL A 164 -17.17 -7.51 -12.30
N VAL A 165 -16.54 -7.26 -11.15
CA VAL A 165 -15.18 -6.71 -11.10
C VAL A 165 -14.16 -7.81 -11.38
N SER A 166 -14.36 -9.02 -10.84
CA SER A 166 -13.43 -10.14 -11.04
C SER A 166 -13.37 -10.68 -12.48
N THR A 167 -14.40 -10.43 -13.28
CA THR A 167 -14.51 -10.88 -14.69
C THR A 167 -13.88 -9.90 -15.67
N ARG A 168 -13.29 -8.80 -15.19
CA ARG A 168 -12.65 -7.81 -16.06
C ARG A 168 -11.24 -8.20 -16.42
N ASN A 169 -10.82 -7.80 -17.62
CA ASN A 169 -9.44 -7.94 -18.06
C ASN A 169 -8.49 -7.36 -17.02
N HIS A 170 -7.40 -8.09 -16.77
CA HIS A 170 -6.32 -7.74 -15.85
C HIS A 170 -6.63 -7.89 -14.36
N PHE A 171 -7.84 -8.30 -13.94
CA PHE A 171 -8.11 -8.57 -12.52
C PHE A 171 -7.38 -9.82 -12.03
N GLU A 172 -6.81 -9.76 -10.82
CA GLU A 172 -6.21 -10.95 -10.18
C GLU A 172 -6.89 -11.32 -8.87
N ASN A 173 -6.90 -10.44 -7.87
CA ASN A 173 -7.46 -10.77 -6.56
C ASN A 173 -8.04 -9.56 -5.81
N TYR A 174 -8.99 -9.83 -4.92
CA TYR A 174 -9.46 -8.82 -3.96
C TYR A 174 -8.48 -8.67 -2.82
N ILE A 175 -8.31 -7.43 -2.40
CA ILE A 175 -7.49 -7.05 -1.25
C ILE A 175 -8.39 -6.79 -0.05
N ASP A 176 -9.39 -5.92 -0.19
CA ASP A 176 -10.36 -5.62 0.87
C ASP A 176 -11.67 -5.06 0.30
N ILE A 177 -12.78 -5.25 1.01
CA ILE A 177 -14.10 -4.76 0.60
C ILE A 177 -14.93 -4.39 1.82
N LYS A 178 -15.48 -3.17 1.82
CA LYS A 178 -16.48 -2.72 2.81
C LYS A 178 -17.77 -2.29 2.13
N LYS A 179 -18.90 -2.74 2.68
CA LYS A 179 -20.23 -2.24 2.29
C LYS A 179 -20.59 -1.07 3.20
N TYR A 180 -21.04 0.01 2.57
CA TYR A 180 -21.55 1.20 3.24
C TYR A 180 -23.01 1.42 2.84
N THR A 181 -23.83 1.81 3.81
CA THR A 181 -25.21 2.23 3.60
C THR A 181 -25.33 3.71 3.99
N TYR A 182 -26.00 4.49 3.16
CA TYR A 182 -26.25 5.91 3.40
C TYR A 182 -27.67 6.23 2.94
N ASP A 183 -28.48 6.79 3.84
CA ASP A 183 -29.91 6.97 3.66
C ASP A 183 -30.57 5.68 3.13
N ASN A 184 -31.10 5.71 1.91
CA ASN A 184 -31.82 4.58 1.30
C ASN A 184 -30.99 3.78 0.30
N PHE A 185 -29.69 4.03 0.16
CA PHE A 185 -28.84 3.30 -0.78
C PHE A 185 -27.61 2.69 -0.11
N TYR A 186 -27.00 1.71 -0.79
CA TYR A 186 -25.75 1.12 -0.37
C TYR A 186 -24.76 1.02 -1.53
N PHE A 187 -23.47 0.97 -1.19
CA PHE A 187 -22.38 0.78 -2.13
C PHE A 187 -21.27 -0.04 -1.50
N TYR A 188 -20.39 -0.59 -2.32
CA TYR A 188 -19.17 -1.27 -1.89
C TYR A 188 -17.95 -0.42 -2.23
N ASN A 189 -17.07 -0.22 -1.27
CA ASN A 189 -15.71 0.26 -1.52
C ASN A 189 -14.80 -0.97 -1.59
N ALA A 190 -14.32 -1.31 -2.78
CA ALA A 190 -13.52 -2.50 -3.04
C ALA A 190 -12.11 -2.13 -3.50
N TYR A 191 -11.12 -2.81 -2.93
CA TYR A 191 -9.72 -2.75 -3.33
C TYR A 191 -9.33 -4.08 -3.97
N TYR A 192 -8.69 -4.04 -5.13
CA TYR A 192 -8.24 -5.24 -5.84
C TYR A 192 -6.96 -4.99 -6.63
N THR A 193 -6.24 -6.05 -6.94
CA THR A 193 -5.03 -6.03 -7.75
C THR A 193 -5.37 -6.20 -9.23
N THR A 194 -4.60 -5.52 -10.08
CA THR A 194 -4.62 -5.73 -11.53
C THR A 194 -3.22 -5.81 -12.11
N ILE A 195 -3.05 -6.56 -13.20
CA ILE A 195 -1.77 -6.66 -13.92
C ILE A 195 -1.90 -6.11 -15.32
N ASN A 196 -1.23 -4.99 -15.57
CA ASN A 196 -1.13 -4.42 -16.91
C ASN A 196 0.30 -4.63 -17.44
N TRP A 197 0.41 -4.85 -18.74
CA TRP A 197 1.69 -4.90 -19.43
C TRP A 197 1.86 -3.62 -20.22
N ASP A 198 2.82 -2.80 -19.80
CA ASP A 198 3.18 -1.57 -20.51
C ASP A 198 4.59 -1.69 -21.05
N PHE A 199 4.89 -0.92 -22.09
CA PHE A 199 6.22 -0.93 -22.70
C PHE A 199 7.12 0.12 -22.07
N ILE A 200 8.24 -0.31 -21.50
CA ILE A 200 9.33 0.56 -21.06
C ILE A 200 10.34 0.70 -22.20
N PHE A 201 10.76 1.93 -22.48
CA PHE A 201 11.77 2.24 -23.47
C PHE A 201 13.12 2.46 -22.80
N TYR A 202 14.05 1.55 -23.05
CA TYR A 202 15.45 1.66 -22.64
C TYR A 202 16.23 2.31 -23.78
N LYS A 203 17.10 3.26 -23.43
CA LYS A 203 17.89 4.01 -24.42
C LYS A 203 19.33 4.02 -23.99
N ASN A 204 20.23 3.87 -24.96
CA ASN A 204 21.64 4.15 -24.77
C ASN A 204 22.18 4.89 -25.99
N SER A 205 23.30 5.57 -25.83
CA SER A 205 23.96 6.29 -26.93
C SER A 205 25.46 6.15 -26.85
N LYS A 206 26.10 6.13 -28.02
CA LYS A 206 27.55 6.04 -28.16
C LYS A 206 28.05 7.18 -29.05
N SER A 207 29.09 7.87 -28.59
CA SER A 207 29.76 8.88 -29.40
C SER A 207 30.78 8.22 -30.32
N VAL A 208 30.70 8.53 -31.61
CA VAL A 208 31.54 7.98 -32.67
C VAL A 208 32.19 9.12 -33.42
N VAL A 209 33.51 9.07 -33.58
CA VAL A 209 34.26 10.05 -34.36
C VAL A 209 34.28 9.60 -35.81
N LYS A 210 33.66 10.38 -36.70
CA LYS A 210 33.67 10.14 -38.15
C LYS A 210 34.64 11.12 -38.81
N LYS A 211 35.46 10.61 -39.75
CA LYS A 211 36.36 11.44 -40.55
C LYS A 211 35.67 11.81 -41.86
N PHE A 212 35.53 13.11 -42.12
CA PHE A 212 35.06 13.65 -43.39
C PHE A 212 36.14 14.59 -43.93
N GLY A 213 36.75 14.25 -45.07
CA GLY A 213 37.72 15.14 -45.74
C GLY A 213 38.89 15.61 -44.86
N GLY A 214 39.41 14.76 -43.97
CA GLY A 214 40.53 15.10 -43.07
C GLY A 214 40.12 15.72 -41.72
N VAL A 215 38.86 16.14 -41.55
CA VAL A 215 38.33 16.66 -40.29
C VAL A 215 37.62 15.55 -39.52
N SER A 216 37.92 15.44 -38.22
CA SER A 216 37.28 14.48 -37.31
C SER A 216 36.10 15.15 -36.60
N VAL A 217 34.89 14.65 -36.84
CA VAL A 217 33.67 15.16 -36.21
C VAL A 217 33.11 14.09 -35.29
N ALA A 218 32.93 14.43 -34.01
CA ALA A 218 32.25 13.55 -33.05
C ALA A 218 30.74 13.62 -33.26
N THR A 219 30.12 12.47 -33.52
CA THR A 219 28.67 12.32 -33.69
C THR A 219 28.13 11.34 -32.66
N THR A 220 27.01 11.68 -32.02
CA THR A 220 26.35 10.78 -31.05
C THR A 220 25.29 9.97 -31.76
N VAL A 221 25.41 8.64 -31.72
CA VAL A 221 24.42 7.71 -32.27
C VAL A 221 23.65 7.07 -31.11
N GLY A 222 22.32 7.05 -31.19
CA GLY A 222 21.43 6.54 -30.14
C GLY A 222 20.67 5.29 -30.55
N GLY A 223 20.48 4.36 -29.62
CA GLY A 223 19.64 3.17 -29.79
C GLY A 223 18.49 3.16 -28.79
N VAL A 224 17.38 2.51 -29.17
CA VAL A 224 16.20 2.34 -28.30
C VAL A 224 15.74 0.89 -28.33
N ARG A 225 15.58 0.29 -27.13
CA ARG A 225 14.96 -1.03 -26.92
C ARG A 225 13.61 -0.85 -26.23
N LYS A 226 12.57 -1.46 -26.79
CA LYS A 226 11.22 -1.51 -26.21
C LYS A 226 11.03 -2.85 -25.51
N GLN A 227 10.78 -2.85 -24.21
CA GLN A 227 10.56 -4.06 -23.41
C GLN A 227 9.16 -4.04 -22.80
N ALA A 228 8.41 -5.13 -22.96
CA ALA A 228 7.14 -5.32 -22.26
C ALA A 228 7.45 -5.61 -20.78
N SER A 229 6.85 -4.82 -19.90
CA SER A 229 7.08 -4.89 -18.46
C SER A 229 5.74 -4.96 -17.71
N PRO A 230 5.61 -5.87 -16.73
CA PRO A 230 4.39 -6.04 -15.97
C PRO A 230 4.31 -5.02 -14.82
N PHE A 231 3.12 -4.47 -14.62
CA PHE A 231 2.80 -3.56 -13.53
C PHE A 231 1.64 -4.10 -12.73
N VAL A 232 1.93 -4.56 -11.50
CA VAL A 232 0.92 -4.91 -10.51
C VAL A 232 0.42 -3.63 -9.85
N ASN A 233 -0.82 -3.25 -10.15
CA ASN A 233 -1.46 -2.03 -9.66
C ASN A 233 -2.57 -2.38 -8.68
N ILE A 234 -2.72 -1.57 -7.64
CA ILE A 234 -3.90 -1.61 -6.77
C ILE A 234 -4.94 -0.64 -7.30
N ILE A 235 -6.18 -1.11 -7.40
CA ILE A 235 -7.32 -0.34 -7.87
C ILE A 235 -8.33 -0.22 -6.74
N GLN A 236 -8.74 1.01 -6.43
CA GLN A 236 -9.94 1.28 -5.66
C GLN A 236 -11.14 1.33 -6.60
N SER A 237 -12.26 0.75 -6.19
CA SER A 237 -13.51 0.88 -6.91
C SER A 237 -14.70 1.10 -5.99
N ILE A 238 -15.52 2.09 -6.32
CA ILE A 238 -16.81 2.34 -5.67
C ILE A 238 -17.88 1.70 -6.53
N ILE A 239 -18.50 0.63 -6.02
CA ILE A 239 -19.45 -0.22 -6.74
C ILE A 239 -20.85 0.04 -6.17
N TYR A 240 -21.76 0.40 -7.05
CA TYR A 240 -23.15 0.73 -6.74
C TYR A 240 -24.09 -0.18 -7.53
N PRO A 241 -24.92 -1.00 -6.87
CA PRO A 241 -25.90 -1.83 -7.54
C PRO A 241 -27.07 -0.98 -8.06
N THR A 242 -27.58 -1.31 -9.24
CA THR A 242 -28.71 -0.62 -9.87
C THR A 242 -29.46 -1.57 -10.79
N SER A 243 -30.80 -1.56 -10.79
CA SER A 243 -31.62 -2.25 -11.80
C SER A 243 -31.97 -1.37 -13.00
N TYR A 244 -31.49 -0.13 -13.04
CA TYR A 244 -31.80 0.80 -14.13
C TYR A 244 -31.01 0.47 -15.38
N LEU A 245 -31.73 0.20 -16.49
CA LEU A 245 -31.16 -0.16 -17.80
C LEU A 245 -30.15 -1.31 -17.71
N THR A 246 -30.63 -2.49 -17.30
CA THR A 246 -29.82 -3.69 -17.06
C THR A 246 -29.03 -4.14 -18.29
N ASP A 247 -29.56 -3.97 -19.50
CA ASP A 247 -28.87 -4.44 -20.71
C ASP A 247 -27.86 -3.44 -21.28
N LEU A 248 -27.77 -2.26 -20.66
CA LEU A 248 -26.88 -1.20 -21.11
C LEU A 248 -25.49 -1.34 -20.50
N ASN A 249 -24.50 -1.61 -21.37
CA ASN A 249 -23.08 -1.56 -21.04
C ASN A 249 -22.48 -0.28 -21.62
N PHE A 250 -21.90 0.57 -20.77
CA PHE A 250 -21.20 1.75 -21.25
C PHE A 250 -20.01 2.16 -20.37
N LYS A 251 -19.07 2.88 -20.96
CA LYS A 251 -17.97 3.53 -20.22
C LYS A 251 -17.79 4.97 -20.66
N VAL A 252 -17.54 5.85 -19.68
CA VAL A 252 -17.19 7.25 -19.95
C VAL A 252 -15.68 7.36 -20.21
N ASN A 253 -15.31 7.71 -21.43
CA ASN A 253 -13.96 8.07 -21.85
C ASN A 253 -13.78 9.60 -21.74
N LYS A 254 -12.73 10.03 -21.04
CA LYS A 254 -12.55 11.44 -20.63
C LYS A 254 -11.88 12.34 -21.68
N TYR A 255 -11.27 11.75 -22.71
CA TYR A 255 -10.44 12.46 -23.68
C TYR A 255 -10.85 12.13 -25.12
N VAL A 256 -11.08 13.19 -25.88
CA VAL A 256 -10.77 13.25 -27.30
C VAL A 256 -9.98 14.54 -27.45
N ASN A 257 -8.74 14.47 -27.92
CA ASN A 257 -8.08 15.68 -28.38
C ASN A 257 -8.98 16.30 -29.46
N VAL A 258 -9.21 17.62 -29.42
CA VAL A 258 -10.06 18.29 -30.42
C VAL A 258 -9.60 17.94 -31.86
N TRP A 259 -8.30 17.74 -32.04
CA TRP A 259 -7.64 17.26 -33.25
C TRP A 259 -8.01 15.81 -33.65
N GLU A 260 -8.00 14.85 -32.71
CA GLU A 260 -8.41 13.46 -32.97
C GLU A 260 -9.91 13.36 -33.28
N ARG A 261 -10.72 14.32 -32.82
CA ARG A 261 -12.17 14.37 -33.07
C ARG A 261 -12.48 14.75 -34.52
N GLY A 262 -11.69 15.63 -35.13
CA GLY A 262 -11.85 16.03 -36.55
C GLY A 262 -11.61 14.87 -37.52
N ILE A 263 -10.75 13.92 -37.16
CA ILE A 263 -10.44 12.73 -37.97
C ILE A 263 -11.56 11.66 -37.85
N TYR A 264 -12.19 11.53 -36.67
CA TYR A 264 -13.28 10.55 -36.46
C TYR A 264 -14.67 11.04 -36.93
N GLU A 265 -14.94 12.35 -36.84
CA GLU A 265 -16.21 12.94 -37.30
C GLU A 265 -16.29 13.03 -38.84
N THR A 266 -15.16 13.06 -39.54
CA THR A 266 -15.11 13.05 -41.02
C THR A 266 -15.27 11.66 -41.62
N SER A 267 -14.94 10.58 -40.88
CA SER A 267 -15.03 9.20 -41.39
C SER A 267 -16.34 8.47 -41.09
N SER A 268 -17.25 9.03 -40.27
CA SER A 268 -18.54 8.38 -40.02
C SER A 268 -19.68 9.38 -39.77
N ILE A 269 -20.73 9.29 -40.59
CA ILE A 269 -22.01 9.97 -40.45
C ILE A 269 -22.72 9.45 -39.19
N THR A 270 -22.25 9.82 -38.00
CA THR A 270 -22.94 9.52 -36.75
C THR A 270 -23.69 10.76 -36.29
N LYS A 271 -24.98 10.86 -36.64
CA LYS A 271 -25.92 11.81 -36.02
C LYS A 271 -25.68 11.83 -34.51
N SER A 272 -25.41 13.02 -33.96
CA SER A 272 -25.15 13.26 -32.54
C SER A 272 -26.11 12.42 -31.68
N ILE A 273 -25.55 11.53 -30.86
CA ILE A 273 -26.33 10.68 -29.97
C ILE A 273 -26.98 11.51 -28.86
N TYR A 274 -26.34 12.62 -28.48
CA TYR A 274 -26.74 13.46 -27.35
C TYR A 274 -27.29 14.80 -27.81
N GLU A 275 -28.15 15.38 -26.98
CA GLU A 275 -28.83 16.65 -27.25
C GLU A 275 -27.91 17.87 -27.07
N LEU A 276 -26.93 17.81 -26.17
CA LEU A 276 -26.02 18.93 -25.90
C LEU A 276 -24.68 18.71 -26.61
N LYS A 277 -24.36 19.55 -27.59
CA LYS A 277 -23.05 19.55 -28.29
C LYS A 277 -21.87 19.69 -27.31
N SER A 278 -22.04 20.50 -26.26
CA SER A 278 -21.03 20.67 -25.21
C SER A 278 -20.76 19.38 -24.42
N PHE A 279 -21.77 18.51 -24.25
CA PHE A 279 -21.62 17.21 -23.61
C PHE A 279 -20.76 16.29 -24.48
N ASN A 280 -21.05 16.22 -25.79
CA ASN A 280 -20.21 15.50 -26.76
C ASN A 280 -18.78 15.98 -26.76
N ASN A 281 -18.58 17.30 -26.63
CA ASN A 281 -17.25 17.90 -26.64
C ASN A 281 -16.41 17.52 -25.43
N ASN A 282 -17.05 17.30 -24.28
CA ASN A 282 -16.35 16.99 -23.05
C ASN A 282 -16.29 15.47 -22.78
N PHE A 283 -17.29 14.69 -23.15
CA PHE A 283 -17.39 13.28 -22.81
C PHE A 283 -17.50 12.42 -24.06
N LYS A 284 -16.76 11.30 -24.10
CA LYS A 284 -16.94 10.23 -25.09
C LYS A 284 -17.52 9.03 -24.36
N LEU A 285 -18.55 8.42 -24.92
CA LEU A 285 -19.18 7.24 -24.34
C LEU A 285 -19.07 6.12 -25.36
N GLU A 286 -18.53 4.98 -24.93
CA GLU A 286 -18.68 3.73 -25.67
C GLU A 286 -19.86 2.98 -25.06
N PHE A 287 -20.71 2.40 -25.91
CA PHE A 287 -21.93 1.73 -25.48
C PHE A 287 -22.37 0.67 -26.49
N ASN A 288 -23.15 -0.30 -26.03
CA ASN A 288 -23.75 -1.34 -26.88
C ASN A 288 -25.08 -0.93 -27.53
N ASP A 289 -25.84 0.01 -26.94
CA ASP A 289 -27.14 0.46 -27.45
C ASP A 289 -27.30 1.99 -27.41
N LYS A 290 -27.51 2.61 -28.58
CA LYS A 290 -27.66 4.06 -28.75
C LYS A 290 -28.94 4.61 -28.12
N ASN A 291 -30.05 3.88 -28.18
CA ASN A 291 -31.34 4.34 -27.71
C ASN A 291 -31.41 4.29 -26.18
N LEU A 292 -30.92 3.20 -25.58
CA LEU A 292 -30.81 3.09 -24.13
C LEU A 292 -29.86 4.15 -23.55
N VAL A 293 -28.78 4.47 -24.26
CA VAL A 293 -27.87 5.57 -23.87
C VAL A 293 -28.56 6.93 -23.84
N LYS A 294 -29.44 7.24 -24.80
CA LYS A 294 -30.21 8.49 -24.79
C LYS A 294 -31.15 8.58 -23.58
N GLN A 295 -31.76 7.46 -23.21
CA GLN A 295 -32.61 7.39 -22.02
C GLN A 295 -31.80 7.54 -20.73
N PHE A 296 -30.58 7.02 -20.68
CA PHE A 296 -29.68 7.19 -19.53
C PHE A 296 -29.16 8.63 -19.39
N PHE A 297 -28.72 9.23 -20.49
CA PHE A 297 -28.15 10.58 -20.54
C PHE A 297 -29.14 11.55 -21.20
N ASN A 298 -30.29 11.81 -20.57
CA ASN A 298 -31.21 12.85 -21.04
C ASN A 298 -30.57 14.26 -20.92
N LYS A 299 -31.20 15.28 -21.51
CA LYS A 299 -30.68 16.67 -21.50
C LYS A 299 -30.31 17.20 -20.10
N GLU A 300 -31.11 16.89 -19.09
CA GLU A 300 -30.89 17.35 -17.72
C GLU A 300 -29.66 16.68 -17.10
N VAL A 301 -29.54 15.35 -17.21
CA VAL A 301 -28.36 14.59 -16.78
C VAL A 301 -27.12 15.12 -17.50
N GLN A 302 -27.20 15.38 -18.82
CA GLN A 302 -26.08 15.97 -19.56
C GLN A 302 -25.66 17.34 -19.00
N LYS A 303 -26.60 18.23 -18.62
CA LYS A 303 -26.29 19.51 -17.96
C LYS A 303 -25.58 19.29 -16.62
N ASN A 304 -26.10 18.38 -15.79
CA ASN A 304 -25.54 18.08 -14.48
C ASN A 304 -24.08 17.58 -14.59
N PHE A 305 -23.81 16.68 -15.53
CA PHE A 305 -22.45 16.20 -15.82
C PHE A 305 -21.52 17.30 -16.34
N LEU A 306 -22.03 18.24 -17.15
CA LEU A 306 -21.24 19.39 -17.62
C LEU A 306 -20.90 20.37 -16.49
N GLU A 307 -21.84 20.64 -15.59
CA GLU A 307 -21.58 21.45 -14.40
C GLU A 307 -20.55 20.78 -13.49
N PHE A 308 -20.70 19.48 -13.26
CA PHE A 308 -19.73 18.68 -12.54
C PHE A 308 -18.33 18.72 -13.17
N ARG A 309 -18.23 18.64 -14.50
CA ARG A 309 -16.95 18.79 -15.21
C ARG A 309 -16.33 20.18 -15.06
N LYS A 310 -17.14 21.24 -15.09
CA LYS A 310 -16.65 22.61 -14.85
C LYS A 310 -16.10 22.75 -13.43
N PHE A 311 -16.74 22.12 -12.46
CA PHE A 311 -16.27 22.06 -11.08
C PHE A 311 -14.95 21.26 -10.98
N GLU A 312 -14.88 20.05 -11.55
CA GLU A 312 -13.68 19.20 -11.51
C GLU A 312 -12.46 19.92 -12.11
N LYS A 313 -12.58 20.48 -13.32
CA LYS A 313 -11.45 21.16 -14.00
C LYS A 313 -10.88 22.32 -13.19
N LYS A 314 -11.67 22.95 -12.32
CA LYS A 314 -11.24 24.10 -11.52
C LYS A 314 -10.57 23.71 -10.21
N GLN A 315 -10.84 22.53 -9.67
CA GLN A 315 -10.42 22.20 -8.30
C GLN A 315 -9.69 20.87 -8.13
N LEU A 316 -9.82 19.91 -9.06
CA LEU A 316 -9.41 18.52 -8.82
C LEU A 316 -8.60 17.96 -9.99
N ASN A 317 -7.31 17.68 -9.77
CA ASN A 317 -6.38 17.12 -10.77
C ASN A 317 -6.50 15.59 -10.98
N ASN A 318 -7.50 14.93 -10.38
CA ASN A 318 -7.66 13.49 -10.48
C ASN A 318 -8.88 13.10 -11.32
N ASP A 319 -8.87 11.93 -11.93
CA ASP A 319 -9.92 11.45 -12.84
C ASP A 319 -10.75 10.31 -12.25
N VAL A 320 -12.05 10.52 -12.09
CA VAL A 320 -13.02 9.47 -11.74
C VAL A 320 -13.80 9.11 -12.99
N ARG A 321 -13.64 7.88 -13.48
CA ARG A 321 -14.39 7.34 -14.63
C ARG A 321 -15.60 6.56 -14.12
N LEU A 322 -16.80 6.90 -14.57
CA LEU A 322 -18.01 6.11 -14.34
C LEU A 322 -18.16 5.05 -15.43
N ILE A 323 -18.42 3.82 -15.01
CA ILE A 323 -18.62 2.68 -15.88
C ILE A 323 -19.91 1.99 -15.45
N LYS A 324 -20.80 1.71 -16.42
CA LYS A 324 -21.96 0.86 -16.21
C LYS A 324 -21.75 -0.48 -16.87
N TYR A 325 -22.02 -1.54 -16.12
CA TYR A 325 -22.05 -2.88 -16.64
C TYR A 325 -23.18 -3.64 -15.97
N GLN A 326 -24.14 -4.10 -16.76
CA GLN A 326 -25.32 -4.78 -16.27
C GLN A 326 -25.99 -4.03 -15.10
N ASN A 327 -26.19 -4.72 -13.97
CA ASN A 327 -26.87 -4.19 -12.79
C ASN A 327 -25.95 -3.37 -11.87
N ILE A 328 -24.85 -2.83 -12.39
CA ILE A 328 -23.82 -2.17 -11.60
C ILE A 328 -23.35 -0.89 -12.27
N LEU A 329 -23.29 0.17 -11.47
CA LEU A 329 -22.52 1.37 -11.73
C LEU A 329 -21.29 1.34 -10.85
N TYR A 330 -20.12 1.62 -11.39
CA TYR A 330 -18.95 1.73 -10.55
C TYR A 330 -17.96 2.73 -11.11
N THR A 331 -17.17 3.28 -10.20
CA THR A 331 -16.01 4.09 -10.53
C THR A 331 -14.74 3.33 -10.13
N LYS A 332 -13.61 3.66 -10.77
CA LYS A 332 -12.32 3.11 -10.37
C LYS A 332 -11.19 4.13 -10.45
N ARG A 333 -10.18 3.99 -9.58
CA ARG A 333 -8.91 4.72 -9.66
C ARG A 333 -7.76 3.81 -9.26
N LYS A 334 -6.57 4.10 -9.79
CA LYS A 334 -5.33 3.50 -9.30
C LYS A 334 -4.98 4.13 -7.94
N ILE A 335 -4.48 3.31 -7.03
CA ILE A 335 -3.85 3.76 -5.79
C ILE A 335 -2.36 3.61 -5.98
N ASP A 336 -1.63 4.70 -5.76
CA ASP A 336 -0.18 4.73 -5.88
C ASP A 336 0.54 4.38 -4.57
N ASP A 337 -0.16 4.47 -3.43
CA ASP A 337 0.37 4.21 -2.08
C ASP A 337 -0.37 3.04 -1.40
N ASP A 338 0.31 1.88 -1.32
CA ASP A 338 -0.23 0.65 -0.74
C ASP A 338 -0.36 0.73 0.80
N THR A 339 0.22 1.76 1.44
CA THR A 339 0.18 1.92 2.91
C THR A 339 -1.24 1.99 3.47
N PHE A 340 -2.23 2.33 2.63
CA PHE A 340 -3.61 2.46 3.03
C PHE A 340 -4.33 1.14 3.32
N ILE A 341 -3.87 0.03 2.72
CA ILE A 341 -4.61 -1.26 2.75
C ILE A 341 -3.91 -2.31 3.62
N ASN A 342 -2.71 -2.02 4.11
CA ASN A 342 -2.08 -2.87 5.12
C ASN A 342 -2.82 -2.69 6.46
N ASP A 343 -3.60 -3.71 6.81
CA ASP A 343 -4.21 -3.88 8.13
C ASP A 343 -3.15 -4.05 9.23
N THR A 344 -1.90 -4.30 8.83
CA THR A 344 -0.75 -4.35 9.73
C THR A 344 -0.31 -2.93 10.07
N ASN A 345 -0.07 -2.72 11.36
CA ASN A 345 0.52 -1.53 12.00
C ASN A 345 1.84 -0.98 11.38
N TRP A 346 2.27 -1.56 10.27
CA TRP A 346 3.53 -1.35 9.56
C TRP A 346 3.45 -0.21 8.54
N TRP A 347 2.25 0.33 8.25
CA TRP A 347 2.09 1.53 7.42
C TRP A 347 2.96 2.70 7.93
N VAL A 348 3.16 2.80 9.25
CA VAL A 348 4.01 3.83 9.86
C VAL A 348 5.50 3.59 9.55
N GLN A 349 5.95 2.34 9.43
CA GLN A 349 7.33 2.02 9.06
C GLN A 349 7.66 2.44 7.62
N ASN A 350 6.69 2.34 6.71
CA ASN A 350 6.84 2.80 5.32
C ASN A 350 6.93 4.33 5.21
N ILE A 351 6.31 5.07 6.13
CA ILE A 351 6.41 6.53 6.20
C ILE A 351 7.76 6.97 6.77
N ILE A 352 8.26 6.22 7.75
CA ILE A 352 9.50 6.50 8.48
C ILE A 352 10.61 5.58 7.93
N SER A 353 11.03 5.83 6.69
CA SER A 353 12.23 5.19 6.15
C SER A 353 13.43 5.39 7.10
N LYS A 354 14.35 4.41 7.14
CA LYS A 354 15.48 4.37 8.08
C LYS A 354 16.37 5.63 8.10
N ASN A 355 16.35 6.45 7.04
CA ASN A 355 17.29 7.56 6.85
C ASN A 355 16.73 8.98 7.03
N TRP A 356 15.44 9.19 7.37
CA TRP A 356 14.86 10.56 7.31
C TRP A 356 14.41 11.15 8.65
N MET A 357 14.60 12.47 8.79
CA MET A 357 13.98 13.33 9.80
C MET A 357 12.49 13.50 9.44
N VAL A 358 11.64 12.56 9.84
CA VAL A 358 10.19 12.77 9.76
C VAL A 358 9.71 13.43 11.04
N SER A 359 9.19 14.65 10.98
CA SER A 359 8.55 15.31 12.12
C SER A 359 7.16 14.73 12.40
N PHE A 360 6.62 14.92 13.60
CA PHE A 360 5.25 14.52 13.91
C PHE A 360 4.25 15.13 12.91
N GLU A 361 4.38 16.42 12.63
CA GLU A 361 3.52 17.14 11.69
C GLU A 361 3.54 16.53 10.29
N GLU A 362 4.68 16.03 9.84
CA GLU A 362 4.82 15.36 8.55
C GLU A 362 4.09 14.01 8.51
N VAL A 363 4.15 13.22 9.60
CA VAL A 363 3.37 11.96 9.70
C VAL A 363 1.87 12.26 9.64
N VAL A 364 1.42 13.26 10.41
CA VAL A 364 0.01 13.67 10.45
C VAL A 364 -0.46 14.24 9.11
N LYS A 365 0.38 15.04 8.44
CA LYS A 365 0.07 15.60 7.12
C LYS A 365 -0.07 14.51 6.07
N LYS A 366 0.85 13.53 6.05
CA LYS A 366 0.76 12.37 5.15
C LYS A 366 -0.50 11.54 5.41
N LEU A 367 -0.80 11.26 6.68
CA LEU A 367 -2.04 10.59 7.09
C LEU A 367 -3.29 11.34 6.62
N ARG A 368 -3.34 12.65 6.86
CA ARG A 368 -4.45 13.52 6.45
C ARG A 368 -4.66 13.42 4.95
N GLN A 369 -3.59 13.59 4.17
CA GLN A 369 -3.66 13.54 2.72
C GLN A 369 -4.19 12.19 2.25
N ASN A 370 -3.69 11.07 2.80
CA ASN A 370 -4.14 9.74 2.42
C ASN A 370 -5.61 9.47 2.79
N ILE A 371 -6.05 9.84 4.00
CA ILE A 371 -7.43 9.62 4.47
C ILE A 371 -8.42 10.50 3.70
N ILE A 372 -8.15 11.80 3.61
CA ILE A 372 -9.04 12.75 2.93
C ILE A 372 -9.12 12.45 1.44
N ASN A 373 -8.01 12.12 0.77
CA ASN A 373 -8.04 11.76 -0.66
C ASN A 373 -8.90 10.51 -0.93
N ASN A 374 -8.97 9.58 0.01
CA ASN A 374 -9.84 8.40 -0.07
C ASN A 374 -11.31 8.73 0.15
N ILE A 375 -11.63 9.57 1.14
CA ILE A 375 -13.00 10.03 1.39
C ILE A 375 -13.49 10.88 0.22
N GLU A 376 -12.66 11.80 -0.27
CA GLU A 376 -12.96 12.65 -1.41
C GLU A 376 -13.33 11.80 -2.64
N TYR A 377 -12.54 10.76 -2.93
CA TYR A 377 -12.84 9.84 -4.02
C TYR A 377 -14.18 9.10 -3.86
N ILE A 378 -14.52 8.65 -2.64
CA ILE A 378 -15.83 8.04 -2.35
C ILE A 378 -16.94 9.06 -2.60
N LEU A 379 -16.87 10.23 -1.97
CA LEU A 379 -17.89 11.28 -2.07
C LEU A 379 -18.07 11.73 -3.52
N ARG A 380 -16.97 11.88 -4.27
CA ARG A 380 -16.99 12.23 -5.69
C ARG A 380 -17.66 11.16 -6.53
N SER A 381 -17.34 9.88 -6.28
CA SER A 381 -17.95 8.76 -7.00
C SER A 381 -19.45 8.67 -6.75
N LEU A 382 -19.87 8.85 -5.50
CA LEU A 382 -21.29 8.91 -5.13
C LEU A 382 -21.98 10.12 -5.78
N THR A 383 -21.32 11.27 -5.81
CA THR A 383 -21.85 12.48 -6.45
C THR A 383 -22.11 12.24 -7.93
N ILE A 384 -21.16 11.60 -8.65
CA ILE A 384 -21.33 11.25 -10.07
C ILE A 384 -22.54 10.33 -10.29
N ILE A 385 -22.76 9.37 -9.40
CA ILE A 385 -23.95 8.50 -9.45
C ILE A 385 -25.23 9.32 -9.19
N MET A 386 -25.18 10.26 -8.23
CA MET A 386 -26.28 11.15 -7.88
C MET A 386 -26.66 12.18 -8.95
N LEU A 387 -25.78 12.44 -9.94
CA LEU A 387 -26.13 13.27 -11.10
C LEU A 387 -27.28 12.67 -11.94
N ASN A 388 -27.57 11.38 -11.75
CA ASN A 388 -28.70 10.69 -12.37
C ASN A 388 -29.65 10.12 -11.29
N LYS A 389 -30.69 10.89 -10.92
CA LYS A 389 -31.67 10.49 -9.88
C LYS A 389 -32.34 9.14 -10.16
N LYS A 390 -32.57 8.77 -11.43
CA LYS A 390 -33.19 7.47 -11.79
C LYS A 390 -32.34 6.27 -11.38
N ALA A 391 -31.01 6.43 -11.39
CA ALA A 391 -30.10 5.40 -10.95
C ALA A 391 -30.18 5.14 -9.44
N LEU A 392 -30.52 6.17 -8.64
CA LEU A 392 -30.67 6.06 -7.19
C LEU A 392 -31.96 5.35 -6.76
N ASN A 393 -33.10 5.76 -7.33
CA ASN A 393 -34.42 5.30 -6.85
C ASN A 393 -34.66 3.79 -7.07
N GLN A 394 -33.93 3.15 -7.99
CA GLN A 394 -34.12 1.73 -8.29
C GLN A 394 -33.22 0.78 -7.48
N ALA A 395 -32.26 1.30 -6.72
CA ALA A 395 -31.55 0.49 -5.74
C ALA A 395 -32.47 0.00 -4.60
N GLU A 396 -33.59 0.69 -4.35
CA GLU A 396 -34.60 0.37 -3.34
C GLU A 396 -35.40 -0.91 -3.64
N ASN A 397 -35.51 -1.32 -4.92
CA ASN A 397 -36.35 -2.44 -5.36
C ASN A 397 -35.57 -3.72 -5.73
N LEU A 398 -34.27 -3.78 -5.40
CA LEU A 398 -33.50 -5.02 -5.58
C LEU A 398 -33.89 -6.01 -4.48
N ASP A 399 -34.96 -6.74 -4.73
CA ASP A 399 -35.39 -7.85 -3.91
C ASP A 399 -34.25 -8.88 -3.88
N SER A 400 -33.77 -9.22 -2.68
CA SER A 400 -32.64 -10.14 -2.45
C SER A 400 -32.82 -11.57 -3.04
N LYS A 401 -33.95 -11.83 -3.69
CA LYS A 401 -34.34 -13.10 -4.30
C LYS A 401 -33.72 -13.34 -5.69
N ASP A 402 -33.32 -12.31 -6.42
CA ASP A 402 -32.71 -12.48 -7.77
C ASP A 402 -31.22 -12.85 -7.72
N PHE A 403 -30.59 -12.76 -6.55
CA PHE A 403 -29.20 -13.14 -6.36
C PHE A 403 -29.15 -14.52 -5.69
N LYS A 404 -29.28 -15.60 -6.48
CA LYS A 404 -29.00 -16.96 -6.00
C LYS A 404 -27.62 -16.99 -5.34
N THR A 405 -27.60 -17.28 -4.05
CA THR A 405 -26.39 -17.36 -3.21
C THR A 405 -25.61 -18.62 -3.58
N LEU A 406 -24.71 -18.50 -4.56
CA LEU A 406 -23.64 -19.49 -4.71
C LEU A 406 -22.65 -19.29 -3.56
N LYS A 407 -22.51 -20.31 -2.70
CA LYS A 407 -21.51 -20.40 -1.61
C LYS A 407 -20.09 -20.47 -2.17
N ASN A 408 -19.65 -19.46 -2.90
CA ASN A 408 -18.25 -19.34 -3.31
C ASN A 408 -17.62 -18.19 -2.51
N ASN A 409 -17.02 -18.52 -1.36
CA ASN A 409 -16.38 -17.58 -0.42
C ASN A 409 -15.04 -17.01 -0.94
N TYR A 410 -14.76 -17.11 -2.24
CA TYR A 410 -13.51 -16.67 -2.86
C TYR A 410 -13.11 -15.26 -2.45
N VAL A 411 -14.06 -14.31 -2.49
CA VAL A 411 -13.83 -12.91 -2.10
C VAL A 411 -13.32 -12.80 -0.66
N PHE A 412 -14.05 -13.37 0.30
CA PHE A 412 -13.66 -13.33 1.72
C PHE A 412 -12.32 -14.01 1.98
N ASN A 413 -12.07 -15.14 1.30
CA ASN A 413 -10.82 -15.88 1.44
C ASN A 413 -9.63 -15.10 0.84
N SER A 414 -9.82 -14.45 -0.30
CA SER A 414 -8.84 -13.56 -0.94
C SER A 414 -8.46 -12.39 -0.04
N ILE A 415 -9.46 -11.70 0.52
CA ILE A 415 -9.25 -10.59 1.45
C ILE A 415 -8.48 -11.07 2.69
N TYR A 416 -8.92 -12.19 3.27
CA TYR A 416 -8.28 -12.76 4.46
C TYR A 416 -6.81 -13.13 4.18
N LEU A 417 -6.53 -13.78 3.04
CA LEU A 417 -5.18 -14.18 2.67
C LEU A 417 -4.28 -12.99 2.35
N HIS A 418 -4.81 -11.95 1.71
CA HIS A 418 -4.01 -10.76 1.44
C HIS A 418 -3.50 -10.11 2.73
N LYS A 419 -4.33 -10.04 3.78
CA LYS A 419 -3.92 -9.55 5.12
C LYS A 419 -2.83 -10.40 5.77
N MET A 420 -2.59 -11.59 5.24
CA MET A 420 -1.64 -12.57 5.75
C MET A 420 -0.37 -12.67 4.88
N LEU A 421 -0.29 -11.95 3.74
CA LEU A 421 0.86 -11.97 2.83
C LEU A 421 2.15 -11.40 3.43
N ASP A 422 2.03 -10.44 4.34
CA ASP A 422 3.18 -9.84 5.05
C ASP A 422 4.01 -10.88 5.83
N PHE A 423 3.45 -12.07 6.08
CA PHE A 423 4.08 -13.15 6.88
C PHE A 423 4.63 -14.30 6.03
N VAL A 424 4.38 -14.26 4.71
CA VAL A 424 4.87 -15.27 3.79
C VAL A 424 6.20 -14.79 3.21
N GLU A 425 7.20 -15.66 3.18
CA GLU A 425 8.48 -15.33 2.56
C GLU A 425 8.28 -15.05 1.07
N GLN A 426 8.88 -13.96 0.58
CA GLN A 426 8.73 -13.47 -0.79
C GLN A 426 10.11 -13.44 -1.46
N LYS A 427 10.24 -14.07 -2.64
CA LYS A 427 11.47 -14.04 -3.45
C LYS A 427 11.38 -13.15 -4.69
N ASN A 428 10.25 -12.48 -4.90
CA ASN A 428 9.97 -11.72 -6.11
C ASN A 428 10.54 -10.30 -6.04
N ASP A 429 11.07 -9.81 -7.16
CA ASP A 429 11.63 -8.45 -7.27
C ASP A 429 10.56 -7.35 -7.49
N THR A 430 9.31 -7.77 -7.68
CA THR A 430 8.15 -6.89 -7.90
C THR A 430 7.05 -7.18 -6.88
N LYS A 431 6.06 -6.28 -6.80
CA LYS A 431 4.81 -6.51 -6.05
C LYS A 431 4.18 -7.85 -6.44
N ILE A 432 3.64 -8.55 -5.46
CA ILE A 432 3.04 -9.88 -5.60
C ILE A 432 1.51 -9.81 -5.67
N TYR A 433 0.89 -10.89 -6.13
CA TYR A 433 -0.56 -11.07 -6.14
C TYR A 433 -0.93 -12.53 -5.88
N LEU A 434 -2.18 -12.77 -5.47
CA LEU A 434 -2.68 -14.09 -5.10
C LEU A 434 -3.50 -14.71 -6.23
N LYS A 435 -3.38 -16.01 -6.43
CA LYS A 435 -4.26 -16.78 -7.32
C LYS A 435 -4.49 -18.19 -6.80
N ASP A 436 -5.42 -18.90 -7.45
CA ASP A 436 -5.68 -20.32 -7.23
C ASP A 436 -6.08 -20.65 -5.79
N ILE A 437 -6.80 -19.74 -5.14
CA ILE A 437 -7.16 -19.82 -3.72
C ILE A 437 -8.20 -20.92 -3.50
N LYS A 438 -7.79 -21.96 -2.78
CA LYS A 438 -8.63 -23.05 -2.28
C LYS A 438 -8.70 -23.00 -0.76
N VAL A 439 -9.91 -23.19 -0.23
CA VAL A 439 -10.11 -23.22 1.23
C VAL A 439 -10.80 -24.51 1.61
N ILE A 440 -10.14 -25.25 2.49
CA ILE A 440 -10.65 -26.48 3.09
C ILE A 440 -10.98 -26.15 4.54
N LYS A 441 -12.24 -26.33 4.93
CA LYS A 441 -12.69 -26.11 6.31
C LYS A 441 -12.93 -27.46 6.95
N GLU A 442 -12.18 -27.76 8.00
CA GLU A 442 -12.33 -28.99 8.78
C GLU A 442 -12.49 -28.61 10.25
N ASN A 443 -13.69 -28.81 10.81
CA ASN A 443 -14.01 -28.47 12.20
C ASN A 443 -13.55 -27.06 12.63
N LYS A 444 -12.55 -26.99 13.54
CA LYS A 444 -11.96 -25.77 14.13
C LYS A 444 -10.75 -25.24 13.36
N LEU A 445 -10.32 -25.98 12.34
CA LEU A 445 -9.20 -25.67 11.47
C LEU A 445 -9.69 -25.08 10.14
N LYS A 446 -8.96 -24.07 9.65
CA LYS A 446 -9.08 -23.62 8.26
C LYS A 446 -7.76 -23.79 7.55
N ILE A 447 -7.79 -24.41 6.38
CA ILE A 447 -6.63 -24.60 5.53
C ILE A 447 -6.82 -23.74 4.28
N PHE A 448 -5.81 -22.93 3.97
CA PHE A 448 -5.77 -22.12 2.76
C PHE A 448 -4.61 -22.59 1.88
N ASP A 449 -4.91 -23.11 0.70
CA ASP A 449 -3.94 -23.47 -0.35
C ASP A 449 -4.03 -22.42 -1.46
N PHE A 450 -2.92 -21.78 -1.79
CA PHE A 450 -2.87 -20.70 -2.77
C PHE A 450 -1.49 -20.55 -3.40
N ASN A 451 -1.46 -19.84 -4.53
CA ASN A 451 -0.23 -19.46 -5.21
C ASN A 451 0.02 -17.96 -5.05
N ILE A 452 1.26 -17.61 -4.72
CA ILE A 452 1.77 -16.24 -4.81
C ILE A 452 2.45 -16.10 -6.16
N TYR A 453 2.05 -15.10 -6.94
CA TYR A 453 2.68 -14.78 -8.21
C TYR A 453 3.42 -13.43 -8.10
N GLY A 454 4.48 -13.29 -8.88
CA GLY A 454 5.26 -12.07 -9.02
C GLY A 454 6.16 -12.14 -10.25
N PHE A 455 7.12 -11.23 -10.34
CA PHE A 455 8.08 -11.21 -11.44
C PHE A 455 9.51 -11.05 -10.91
N ASN A 456 10.41 -11.85 -11.45
CA ASN A 456 11.85 -11.74 -11.20
C ASN A 456 12.48 -10.90 -12.31
N LYS A 457 13.41 -10.02 -11.94
CA LYS A 457 14.12 -9.14 -12.86
C LYS A 457 15.43 -9.78 -13.30
N THR A 458 15.68 -9.73 -14.59
CA THR A 458 16.91 -10.24 -15.20
C THR A 458 17.52 -9.13 -16.03
N ASN A 459 18.75 -8.73 -15.72
CA ASN A 459 19.46 -7.72 -16.50
C ASN A 459 19.98 -8.38 -17.79
N LYS A 460 19.67 -7.76 -18.93
CA LYS A 460 20.10 -8.20 -20.26
C LYS A 460 20.66 -7.01 -21.05
N ILE A 461 21.37 -7.30 -22.12
CA ILE A 461 21.87 -6.31 -23.08
C ILE A 461 21.27 -6.65 -24.43
N ASP A 462 20.66 -5.65 -25.08
CA ASP A 462 20.26 -5.74 -26.48
C ASP A 462 21.28 -5.00 -27.34
N TYR A 463 21.49 -5.45 -28.58
CA TYR A 463 22.48 -4.90 -29.48
C TYR A 463 21.78 -4.23 -30.66
N VAL A 464 21.77 -2.90 -30.69
CA VAL A 464 21.14 -2.12 -31.76
C VAL A 464 22.22 -1.55 -32.67
N ASN A 465 22.16 -1.90 -33.95
CA ASN A 465 23.06 -1.33 -34.96
C ASN A 465 22.44 -0.06 -35.56
N GLN A 466 23.13 1.07 -35.42
CA GLN A 466 22.77 2.35 -36.01
C GLN A 466 23.99 2.94 -36.70
N GLU A 467 23.85 3.31 -37.97
CA GLU A 467 24.93 3.91 -38.77
C GLU A 467 26.25 3.11 -38.74
N GLY A 468 26.17 1.78 -38.72
CA GLY A 468 27.33 0.88 -38.66
C GLY A 468 27.97 0.76 -37.28
N THR A 469 27.39 1.37 -36.25
CA THR A 469 27.84 1.29 -34.86
C THR A 469 26.88 0.43 -34.05
N ILE A 470 27.42 -0.59 -33.36
CA ILE A 470 26.67 -1.38 -32.39
C ILE A 470 26.58 -0.61 -31.07
N ILE A 471 25.35 -0.42 -30.60
CA ILE A 471 25.00 0.24 -29.35
C ILE A 471 24.41 -0.81 -28.42
N ASP A 472 25.07 -1.04 -27.29
CA ASP A 472 24.64 -1.95 -26.25
C ASP A 472 23.59 -1.25 -25.38
N ILE A 473 22.35 -1.72 -25.40
CA ILE A 473 21.26 -1.16 -24.61
C ILE A 473 20.98 -2.08 -23.44
N PRO A 474 21.43 -1.74 -22.21
CA PRO A 474 21.05 -2.50 -21.04
C PRO A 474 19.55 -2.34 -20.79
N TYR A 475 18.86 -3.45 -20.57
CA TYR A 475 17.44 -3.49 -20.25
C TYR A 475 17.15 -4.55 -19.18
N GLN A 476 15.96 -4.47 -18.58
CA GLN A 476 15.49 -5.44 -17.59
C GLN A 476 14.35 -6.27 -18.18
N GLU A 477 14.53 -7.58 -18.20
CA GLU A 477 13.47 -8.52 -18.57
C GLU A 477 12.79 -9.06 -17.31
N PHE A 478 11.46 -9.16 -17.37
CA PHE A 478 10.63 -9.60 -16.26
C PHE A 478 10.06 -10.97 -16.55
N ASN A 479 10.46 -11.96 -15.75
CA ASN A 479 10.01 -13.34 -15.88
C ASN A 479 8.98 -13.65 -14.79
N LEU A 480 7.84 -14.21 -15.18
CA LEU A 480 6.79 -14.61 -14.23
C LEU A 480 7.35 -15.69 -13.29
N SER A 481 7.19 -15.47 -12.01
CA SER A 481 7.54 -16.41 -10.94
C SER A 481 6.31 -16.69 -10.10
N PHE A 482 6.17 -17.91 -9.62
CA PHE A 482 5.11 -18.27 -8.69
C PHE A 482 5.61 -19.24 -7.61
N GLU A 483 5.01 -19.14 -6.43
CA GLU A 483 5.31 -19.98 -5.28
C GLU A 483 4.02 -20.51 -4.67
N LYS A 484 3.93 -21.83 -4.49
CA LYS A 484 2.81 -22.46 -3.79
C LYS A 484 2.96 -22.27 -2.29
N LYS A 485 1.89 -21.89 -1.60
CA LYS A 485 1.86 -21.64 -0.15
C LYS A 485 0.66 -22.31 0.49
N LEU A 486 0.80 -22.64 1.77
CA LEU A 486 -0.24 -23.29 2.56
C LEU A 486 -0.32 -22.64 3.95
N ILE A 487 -1.51 -22.26 4.39
CA ILE A 487 -1.73 -21.71 5.74
C ILE A 487 -2.72 -22.59 6.50
N TYR A 488 -2.31 -23.03 7.69
CA TYR A 488 -3.19 -23.62 8.68
C TYR A 488 -3.57 -22.58 9.71
N LEU A 489 -4.86 -22.33 9.89
CA LEU A 489 -5.39 -21.38 10.86
C LEU A 489 -6.22 -22.07 11.93
N ILE A 490 -5.83 -21.89 13.19
CA ILE A 490 -6.57 -22.34 14.37
C ILE A 490 -7.00 -21.11 15.18
N LYS A 491 -8.29 -20.79 15.13
CA LYS A 491 -8.85 -19.54 15.71
C LYS A 491 -8.91 -19.51 17.24
N ASP A 492 -8.93 -20.68 17.87
CA ASP A 492 -9.07 -20.81 19.32
C ASP A 492 -7.76 -20.52 20.09
N ILE A 493 -6.63 -20.49 19.39
CA ILE A 493 -5.30 -20.20 19.94
C ILE A 493 -4.96 -18.75 19.59
N LYS A 494 -5.31 -17.80 20.45
CA LYS A 494 -5.15 -16.37 20.16
C LYS A 494 -4.62 -15.60 21.36
N ILE A 495 -3.98 -14.48 21.09
CA ILE A 495 -3.52 -13.52 22.10
C ILE A 495 -4.15 -12.15 21.80
N ASN A 496 -4.54 -11.41 22.83
CA ASN A 496 -5.22 -10.14 22.65
C ASN A 496 -4.19 -9.00 22.60
N ASN A 497 -4.38 -8.04 21.69
CA ASN A 497 -3.55 -6.84 21.59
C ASN A 497 -2.03 -7.15 21.55
N LEU A 498 -1.64 -8.27 20.98
CA LEU A 498 -0.25 -8.69 20.85
C LEU A 498 -0.09 -9.48 19.56
N GLN A 499 1.12 -9.48 19.02
CA GLN A 499 1.46 -10.28 17.87
C GLN A 499 2.86 -10.85 18.05
N ILE A 500 2.96 -12.17 17.89
CA ILE A 500 4.21 -12.91 17.95
C ILE A 500 4.38 -13.63 16.62
N LEU A 501 5.61 -13.63 16.13
CA LEU A 501 5.95 -14.29 14.88
C LEU A 501 7.31 -14.98 14.97
N THR A 502 7.49 -16.10 14.28
CA THR A 502 8.81 -16.71 14.09
C THR A 502 9.30 -16.32 12.70
N ASN A 503 10.44 -15.63 12.60
CA ASN A 503 11.02 -15.26 11.30
C ASN A 503 12.55 -15.35 11.35
N LYS A 504 13.14 -15.98 10.34
CA LYS A 504 14.60 -16.09 10.16
C LYS A 504 15.26 -14.77 9.74
N ASN A 505 14.50 -13.79 9.22
CA ASN A 505 15.03 -12.56 8.60
C ASN A 505 14.77 -11.26 9.39
N ASN A 506 14.39 -11.31 10.68
CA ASN A 506 13.98 -10.10 11.40
C ASN A 506 15.10 -9.41 12.20
N GLU A 507 15.28 -8.10 11.97
CA GLU A 507 16.11 -7.16 12.76
C GLU A 507 15.44 -6.67 14.05
N TYR A 508 14.58 -7.47 14.69
CA TYR A 508 13.83 -7.03 15.88
C TYR A 508 14.19 -7.84 17.10
N GLN A 509 14.83 -7.21 18.08
CA GLN A 509 14.72 -7.57 19.50
C GLN A 509 15.28 -6.49 20.44
N ASN A 510 14.50 -6.08 21.44
CA ASN A 510 14.88 -6.21 22.85
C ASN A 510 13.68 -5.91 23.76
N VAL A 511 12.86 -6.92 24.07
CA VAL A 511 11.90 -6.84 25.18
C VAL A 511 12.67 -6.99 26.48
N LYS A 512 13.21 -5.88 27.00
CA LYS A 512 14.06 -5.84 28.20
C LYS A 512 13.40 -6.38 29.49
N GLN A 513 12.08 -6.59 29.49
CA GLN A 513 11.29 -6.95 30.67
C GLN A 513 10.96 -8.44 30.78
N LEU A 514 11.44 -9.30 29.87
CA LEU A 514 11.18 -10.76 29.94
C LEU A 514 12.21 -11.50 30.80
N ASN A 515 11.77 -12.59 31.44
CA ASN A 515 12.65 -13.43 32.26
C ASN A 515 13.69 -14.17 31.39
N LYS A 516 14.74 -14.70 32.04
CA LYS A 516 15.85 -15.40 31.37
C LYS A 516 15.41 -16.59 30.52
N HIS A 517 14.36 -17.31 30.94
CA HIS A 517 13.81 -18.45 30.19
C HIS A 517 13.18 -18.01 28.86
N CYS A 518 12.30 -17.00 28.88
CA CYS A 518 11.69 -16.46 27.69
C CYS A 518 12.73 -15.90 26.71
N ASN A 519 13.72 -15.15 27.21
CA ASN A 519 14.79 -14.61 26.35
C ASN A 519 15.60 -15.72 25.68
N ARG A 520 15.88 -16.83 26.40
CA ARG A 520 16.54 -18.00 25.81
C ARG A 520 15.70 -18.63 24.69
N LEU A 521 14.39 -18.79 24.90
CA LEU A 521 13.49 -19.36 23.89
C LEU A 521 13.33 -18.44 22.67
N ILE A 522 13.20 -17.14 22.90
CA ILE A 522 13.15 -16.12 21.86
C ILE A 522 14.38 -16.20 20.95
N ASN A 523 15.57 -16.31 21.54
CA ASN A 523 16.82 -16.47 20.80
C ASN A 523 16.91 -17.83 20.11
N LYS A 524 16.54 -18.91 20.80
CA LYS A 524 16.58 -20.28 20.25
C LYS A 524 15.72 -20.42 18.99
N TRP A 525 14.55 -19.79 18.98
CA TRP A 525 13.54 -19.96 17.93
C TRP A 525 13.35 -18.74 17.02
N ASN A 526 14.23 -17.74 17.10
CA ASN A 526 14.14 -16.50 16.34
C ASN A 526 12.74 -15.87 16.40
N ILE A 527 12.20 -15.74 17.62
CA ILE A 527 10.89 -15.17 17.85
C ILE A 527 11.01 -13.65 17.79
N ALA A 528 10.23 -13.03 16.90
CA ALA A 528 10.03 -11.60 16.86
C ALA A 528 8.68 -11.24 17.48
N ILE A 529 8.69 -10.17 18.28
CA ILE A 529 7.52 -9.70 19.02
C ILE A 529 7.23 -8.28 18.55
N ASN A 530 5.97 -8.00 18.23
CA ASN A 530 5.56 -6.64 17.92
C ASN A 530 5.46 -5.81 19.21
N GLU A 531 6.58 -5.22 19.62
CA GLU A 531 6.68 -4.39 20.83
C GLU A 531 5.79 -3.15 20.80
N LEU A 532 5.24 -2.79 19.64
CA LEU A 532 4.37 -1.62 19.51
C LEU A 532 3.00 -1.82 20.18
N LYS A 533 2.60 -3.08 20.43
CA LYS A 533 1.31 -3.42 21.07
C LYS A 533 1.42 -3.89 22.54
N ILE A 534 2.60 -3.93 23.14
CA ILE A 534 2.76 -4.43 24.52
C ILE A 534 2.25 -3.39 25.54
N ASP A 535 1.15 -3.72 26.24
CA ASP A 535 0.78 -3.11 27.53
C ASP A 535 1.50 -3.87 28.67
N GLU A 536 2.20 -3.13 29.54
CA GLU A 536 3.29 -3.64 30.40
C GLU A 536 2.85 -4.69 31.43
N LYS A 537 1.57 -4.81 31.80
CA LYS A 537 1.13 -5.77 32.84
C LYS A 537 0.28 -6.93 32.32
N LEU A 538 -0.67 -6.67 31.42
CA LEU A 538 -1.61 -7.70 30.94
C LEU A 538 -1.02 -8.57 29.82
N ASN A 539 -0.11 -8.02 29.00
CA ASN A 539 0.40 -8.72 27.83
C ASN A 539 1.59 -9.64 28.14
N LEU A 540 2.29 -9.47 29.27
CA LEU A 540 3.47 -10.28 29.61
C LEU A 540 3.15 -11.76 29.87
N LYS A 541 2.02 -12.03 30.52
CA LYS A 541 1.53 -13.40 30.78
C LYS A 541 1.18 -14.14 29.49
N GLN A 542 0.34 -13.52 28.66
CA GLN A 542 -0.03 -14.05 27.34
C GLN A 542 1.19 -14.21 26.43
N LEU A 543 2.14 -13.29 26.50
CA LEU A 543 3.41 -13.35 25.77
C LEU A 543 4.23 -14.57 26.21
N LYS A 544 4.40 -14.79 27.52
CA LYS A 544 5.09 -15.98 28.04
C LYS A 544 4.40 -17.27 27.56
N LYS A 545 3.09 -17.38 27.75
CA LYS A 545 2.27 -18.52 27.30
C LYS A 545 2.48 -18.83 25.81
N ALA A 546 2.50 -17.81 24.97
CA ALA A 546 2.73 -17.97 23.54
C ALA A 546 4.17 -18.37 23.18
N ILE A 547 5.18 -17.84 23.88
CA ILE A 547 6.59 -18.26 23.70
C ILE A 547 6.75 -19.73 24.09
N ASP A 548 6.21 -20.14 25.24
CA ASP A 548 6.25 -21.53 25.70
C ASP A 548 5.46 -22.46 24.75
N PHE A 549 4.35 -21.99 24.17
CA PHE A 549 3.60 -22.73 23.17
C PHE A 549 4.36 -22.92 21.85
N ILE A 550 5.12 -21.92 21.41
CA ILE A 550 6.00 -22.04 20.23
C ILE A 550 7.11 -23.07 20.49
N ASP A 551 7.73 -23.06 21.68
CA ASP A 551 8.71 -24.09 22.04
C ASP A 551 8.07 -25.49 22.07
N TYR A 552 6.85 -25.63 22.60
CA TYR A 552 6.09 -26.88 22.51
C TYR A 552 5.90 -27.32 21.05
N LEU A 553 5.44 -26.43 20.16
CA LEU A 553 5.22 -26.74 18.75
C LEU A 553 6.51 -27.22 18.07
N PHE A 554 7.62 -26.51 18.24
CA PHE A 554 8.88 -26.90 17.58
C PHE A 554 9.53 -28.13 18.19
N ASN A 555 9.33 -28.43 19.47
CA ASN A 555 9.86 -29.67 20.05
C ASN A 555 9.02 -30.90 19.65
N ASN A 556 7.69 -30.78 19.55
CA ASN A 556 6.81 -31.91 19.17
C ASN A 556 6.66 -32.07 17.66
N TYR A 557 6.83 -30.98 16.91
CA TYR A 557 6.76 -30.95 15.44
C TYR A 557 8.00 -30.27 14.85
N PRO A 558 9.21 -30.87 14.97
CA PRO A 558 10.48 -30.22 14.62
C PRO A 558 10.58 -29.72 13.18
N TYR A 559 9.92 -30.39 12.25
CA TYR A 559 9.86 -29.98 10.84
C TYR A 559 9.23 -28.59 10.65
N LEU A 560 8.37 -28.13 11.56
CA LEU A 560 7.78 -26.78 11.48
C LEU A 560 8.86 -25.70 11.58
N ASN A 561 9.94 -25.90 12.35
CA ASN A 561 11.03 -24.93 12.46
C ASN A 561 11.78 -24.74 11.12
N THR A 562 11.76 -25.76 10.26
CA THR A 562 12.43 -25.70 8.95
C THR A 562 11.52 -25.07 7.90
N PHE A 563 10.23 -25.45 7.86
CA PHE A 563 9.35 -25.18 6.72
C PHE A 563 8.21 -24.19 6.99
N ALA A 564 7.98 -23.82 8.26
CA ALA A 564 6.86 -22.98 8.66
C ALA A 564 7.32 -21.71 9.38
N ASN A 565 6.64 -20.60 9.07
CA ASN A 565 6.59 -19.46 9.98
C ASN A 565 5.33 -19.57 10.84
N ILE A 566 5.42 -19.25 12.12
CA ILE A 566 4.31 -19.26 13.05
C ILE A 566 3.93 -17.82 13.36
N LYS A 567 2.62 -17.52 13.37
CA LYS A 567 2.06 -16.27 13.86
C LYS A 567 0.99 -16.57 14.90
N ILE A 568 1.00 -15.85 16.01
CA ILE A 568 -0.10 -15.85 16.98
C ILE A 568 -0.53 -14.40 17.19
N ASP A 569 -1.80 -14.12 16.92
CA ASP A 569 -2.42 -12.81 17.10
C ASP A 569 -3.89 -12.95 17.57
N GLU A 570 -4.66 -11.87 17.48
CA GLU A 570 -6.09 -11.84 17.86
C GLU A 570 -6.98 -12.69 16.94
N ASN A 571 -6.52 -13.04 15.74
CA ASN A 571 -7.23 -13.86 14.76
C ASN A 571 -6.99 -15.36 14.96
N GLY A 572 -5.92 -15.73 15.66
CA GLY A 572 -5.57 -17.11 15.97
C GLY A 572 -4.09 -17.46 15.74
N LEU A 573 -3.82 -18.75 15.76
CA LEU A 573 -2.55 -19.36 15.38
C LEU A 573 -2.58 -19.60 13.87
N GLY A 574 -1.64 -18.99 13.15
CA GLY A 574 -1.36 -19.28 11.74
C GLY A 574 -0.04 -20.02 11.60
N LEU A 575 -0.05 -21.18 10.94
CA LEU A 575 1.15 -21.89 10.49
C LEU A 575 1.30 -21.67 8.99
N PHE A 576 2.33 -20.94 8.59
CA PHE A 576 2.59 -20.49 7.23
C PHE A 576 3.66 -21.36 6.60
N ILE A 577 3.24 -22.34 5.81
CA ILE A 577 4.15 -23.25 5.12
C ILE A 577 4.60 -22.60 3.81
N ASN A 578 5.88 -22.21 3.77
CA ASN A 578 6.46 -21.52 2.61
C ASN A 578 6.79 -22.46 1.45
N LYS A 579 6.94 -23.77 1.73
CA LYS A 579 7.31 -24.80 0.76
C LYS A 579 6.50 -26.09 1.00
N PRO A 580 5.21 -26.11 0.65
CA PRO A 580 4.32 -27.22 0.97
C PRO A 580 4.70 -28.54 0.29
N HIS A 581 5.45 -28.50 -0.81
CA HIS A 581 5.94 -29.70 -1.49
C HIS A 581 7.03 -30.43 -0.67
N GLU A 582 7.83 -29.70 0.12
CA GLU A 582 8.90 -30.25 0.98
C GLU A 582 8.37 -30.81 2.31
N LEU A 583 7.05 -30.71 2.59
CA LEU A 583 6.46 -31.29 3.80
C LEU A 583 6.55 -32.83 3.75
N PRO A 584 6.91 -33.48 4.87
CA PRO A 584 6.90 -34.95 5.00
C PRO A 584 5.54 -35.55 4.60
N GLU A 585 5.54 -36.73 3.98
CA GLU A 585 4.28 -37.42 3.61
C GLU A 585 3.39 -37.66 4.82
N ASP A 586 3.99 -37.98 5.97
CA ASP A 586 3.24 -38.18 7.19
C ASP A 586 2.48 -36.91 7.56
N PHE A 587 3.09 -35.72 7.47
CA PHE A 587 2.37 -34.47 7.70
C PHE A 587 1.22 -34.23 6.69
N LYS A 588 1.38 -34.68 5.44
CA LYS A 588 0.33 -34.62 4.42
C LYS A 588 -0.81 -35.62 4.69
N LYS A 589 -0.51 -36.75 5.36
CA LYS A 589 -1.46 -37.83 5.74
C LYS A 589 -2.02 -37.69 7.17
N TYR A 590 -1.36 -36.93 8.04
CA TYR A 590 -1.73 -36.74 9.44
C TYR A 590 -3.13 -36.13 9.50
N ASN A 591 -4.00 -36.71 10.32
CA ASN A 591 -5.38 -36.24 10.49
C ASN A 591 -5.35 -34.91 11.27
N ILE A 592 -5.12 -33.81 10.56
CA ILE A 592 -4.87 -32.46 11.09
C ILE A 592 -5.99 -31.99 12.02
N ASN A 593 -7.18 -32.59 11.92
CA ASN A 593 -8.29 -32.39 12.86
C ASN A 593 -7.94 -32.81 14.29
N ASN A 594 -7.39 -34.00 14.51
CA ASN A 594 -7.04 -34.50 15.84
C ASN A 594 -5.93 -33.63 16.45
N THR A 595 -4.91 -33.31 15.63
CA THR A 595 -3.82 -32.40 16.03
C THR A 595 -4.36 -31.01 16.39
N SER A 596 -5.31 -30.46 15.64
CA SER A 596 -5.86 -29.14 15.95
C SER A 596 -6.56 -29.09 17.31
N GLN A 597 -7.27 -30.16 17.70
CA GLN A 597 -7.91 -30.25 19.01
C GLN A 597 -6.89 -30.39 20.14
N GLU A 598 -5.89 -31.26 19.97
CA GLU A 598 -4.78 -31.43 20.91
C GLU A 598 -4.04 -30.10 21.15
N LEU A 599 -3.75 -29.35 20.08
CA LEU A 599 -3.11 -28.04 20.18
C LEU A 599 -3.96 -27.02 20.96
N ILE A 600 -5.29 -27.04 20.76
CA ILE A 600 -6.22 -26.16 21.48
C ILE A 600 -6.28 -26.53 22.97
N GLU A 601 -6.32 -27.83 23.30
CA GLU A 601 -6.30 -28.30 24.69
C GLU A 601 -4.98 -27.97 25.36
N LYS A 602 -3.85 -28.19 24.68
CA LYS A 602 -2.54 -27.81 25.19
C LYS A 602 -2.46 -26.31 25.47
N TRP A 603 -2.93 -25.48 24.54
CA TRP A 603 -3.01 -24.02 24.73
C TRP A 603 -3.85 -23.64 25.96
N ARG A 604 -5.01 -24.28 26.16
CA ARG A 604 -5.88 -24.02 27.32
C ARG A 604 -5.24 -24.43 28.63
N ASN A 605 -4.51 -25.54 28.65
CA ASN A 605 -3.88 -26.10 29.85
C ASN A 605 -2.54 -25.43 30.21
N MET A 606 -1.96 -24.60 29.31
CA MET A 606 -0.86 -23.73 29.67
C MET A 606 -1.38 -22.60 30.56
N SER A 607 -0.91 -22.56 31.81
CA SER A 607 -1.33 -21.59 32.83
C SER A 607 -1.04 -20.15 32.41
N ASP A 608 -1.92 -19.23 32.83
CA ASP A 608 -1.84 -17.79 32.55
C ASP A 608 -0.82 -17.03 33.44
#